data_AF-A0A7S4PIY5-F1
#
_entry.id   AF-A0A7S4PIY5-F1
#
_cell.length_a   1.000
_cell.length_b   1.000
_cell.length_c   1.000
_cell.angle_alpha   90.00
_cell.angle_beta   90.00
_cell.angle_gamma   90.00
#
_symmetry.space_group_name_H-M   'P 1'
#
loop_
_entity.id
_entity.type
_entity.pdbx_description
1 polymer ?
#
loop_
_entity_poly.entity_id
_entity_poly.type
_entity_poly.pdbx_seq_one_letter_code
_entity_poly.pdbx_strand_id
1 'polypeptide(L)'
;SYGFQQCISSDFTFEASGKFNVIVTPCFTETSIRDNDVYSRKQPTTAWVQDLSDENFTTCIQKTNSRGLKNRNSYFDRRLQASYLAFTDSPFQGSRAGNIRFEAAKGNSQCKKVEFSPSFPQRPRVIDSAQYVANPKTPNLITSWWQELTPSGGTLCIGLEKKQNLKTDVIVSYIAWVEVPKNVMDGTTTIEGWKWRSESQRSRCAVVPFESYWIYPPIIQASVRENKPASSDQSSPLTTWIEGVDNDKFKVCVQEFADRSSNRGQ
;
A
#
# COMPACT_ATOMS: atom_id res chain seq x y z
N SER A 1 -6.90 -21.45 8.41
CA SER A 1 -5.49 -21.55 8.82
C SER A 1 -4.91 -20.15 8.85
N TYR A 2 -4.29 -19.81 9.96
CA TYR A 2 -3.97 -18.45 10.36
C TYR A 2 -2.72 -17.95 9.66
N GLY A 3 -2.81 -16.76 9.07
CA GLY A 3 -1.67 -16.00 8.64
C GLY A 3 -1.14 -15.21 9.82
N PHE A 4 0.15 -14.95 9.79
CA PHE A 4 0.75 -14.10 10.80
C PHE A 4 0.32 -12.66 10.52
N GLN A 5 -0.59 -12.16 11.35
CA GLN A 5 -1.00 -10.77 11.43
C GLN A 5 -0.33 -10.18 12.67
N GLN A 6 0.40 -9.09 12.49
CA GLN A 6 0.91 -8.31 13.61
C GLN A 6 0.18 -6.97 13.61
N CYS A 7 -0.51 -6.68 14.69
CA CYS A 7 -1.12 -5.39 14.91
C CYS A 7 -0.38 -4.67 16.03
N ILE A 8 -0.06 -3.41 15.80
CA ILE A 8 0.58 -2.51 16.74
C ILE A 8 -0.36 -1.33 16.91
N SER A 9 -0.81 -1.11 18.13
CA SER A 9 -1.56 0.09 18.49
C SER A 9 -0.58 1.24 18.71
N SER A 10 -0.88 2.37 18.10
CA SER A 10 -0.14 3.61 18.29
C SER A 10 -0.99 4.54 19.14
N ASP A 11 -0.43 4.95 20.28
CA ASP A 11 -1.02 5.98 21.13
C ASP A 11 -0.47 7.35 20.70
N PHE A 12 -1.35 8.31 20.42
CA PHE A 12 -0.97 9.69 20.13
C PHE A 12 -2.04 10.63 20.68
N THR A 13 -1.65 11.83 21.11
CA THR A 13 -2.61 12.86 21.49
C THR A 13 -2.62 13.91 20.40
N PHE A 14 -3.67 13.97 19.59
CA PHE A 14 -3.89 15.12 18.71
C PHE A 14 -4.49 16.26 19.53
N GLU A 15 -3.97 17.47 19.37
CA GLU A 15 -4.54 18.69 19.98
C GLU A 15 -5.84 19.16 19.29
N ALA A 16 -6.22 18.53 18.17
CA ALA A 16 -7.39 18.88 17.39
C ALA A 16 -8.47 17.80 17.49
N SER A 17 -9.73 18.18 17.72
CA SER A 17 -10.90 17.31 17.58
C SER A 17 -11.36 17.27 16.12
N GLY A 18 -11.54 16.11 15.49
CA GLY A 18 -12.00 16.05 14.09
C GLY A 18 -11.93 14.67 13.43
N LYS A 19 -12.27 14.59 12.13
CA LYS A 19 -12.07 13.35 11.35
C LYS A 19 -10.60 13.18 11.01
N PHE A 20 -10.00 12.07 11.39
CA PHE A 20 -8.63 11.73 11.08
C PHE A 20 -8.51 10.80 9.88
N ASN A 21 -7.38 10.92 9.21
CA ASN A 21 -6.97 10.03 8.14
C ASN A 21 -5.57 9.52 8.47
N VAL A 22 -5.28 8.27 8.09
CA VAL A 22 -3.99 7.65 8.34
C VAL A 22 -3.52 6.99 7.04
N ILE A 23 -2.29 7.29 6.63
CA ILE A 23 -1.55 6.53 5.62
C ILE A 23 -0.57 5.62 6.33
N VAL A 24 -0.56 4.34 5.99
CA VAL A 24 0.39 3.36 6.49
C VAL A 24 1.12 2.70 5.34
N THR A 25 2.45 2.61 5.43
CA THR A 25 3.29 1.86 4.51
C THR A 25 4.07 0.76 5.25
N PRO A 26 3.96 -0.51 4.84
CA PRO A 26 4.77 -1.59 5.42
C PRO A 26 6.23 -1.48 4.98
N CYS A 27 7.16 -1.63 5.93
CA CYS A 27 8.59 -1.50 5.73
C CYS A 27 9.38 -2.61 6.44
N PHE A 28 10.39 -3.17 5.76
CA PHE A 28 11.37 -4.05 6.37
C PHE A 28 12.70 -3.34 6.57
N THR A 29 13.11 -3.12 7.83
CA THR A 29 14.27 -2.27 8.20
C THR A 29 15.65 -2.90 8.04
N GLU A 30 15.74 -4.10 7.47
CA GLU A 30 17.04 -4.76 7.30
C GLU A 30 17.90 -4.05 6.24
N THR A 31 18.99 -3.41 6.70
CA THR A 31 19.98 -2.65 5.91
C THR A 31 20.84 -3.52 5.00
N SER A 32 20.84 -4.84 5.20
CA SER A 32 21.55 -5.80 4.35
C SER A 32 20.76 -6.05 3.06
N ILE A 33 20.86 -5.14 2.09
CA ILE A 33 20.55 -5.41 0.68
C ILE A 33 21.67 -6.33 0.14
N ARG A 34 21.67 -7.61 0.52
CA ARG A 34 22.53 -8.60 -0.13
C ARG A 34 21.86 -9.00 -1.44
N ASP A 35 22.36 -8.48 -2.54
CA ASP A 35 21.87 -8.73 -3.90
C ASP A 35 21.82 -10.22 -4.31
N ASN A 36 22.47 -11.11 -3.54
CA ASN A 36 22.65 -12.52 -3.88
C ASN A 36 21.95 -13.55 -2.97
N ASP A 37 21.14 -13.12 -1.99
CA ASP A 37 20.47 -14.10 -1.13
C ASP A 37 19.15 -14.57 -1.75
N VAL A 38 19.22 -15.68 -2.49
CA VAL A 38 18.07 -16.34 -3.14
C VAL A 38 17.00 -16.79 -2.12
N TYR A 39 17.36 -16.86 -0.82
CA TYR A 39 16.43 -17.13 0.28
C TYR A 39 15.83 -15.86 0.92
N SER A 40 16.30 -14.65 0.57
CA SER A 40 15.85 -13.39 1.16
C SER A 40 14.78 -12.65 0.35
N ARG A 41 14.02 -13.34 -0.52
CA ARG A 41 12.82 -12.73 -1.11
C ARG A 41 11.83 -12.43 0.01
N LYS A 42 11.81 -11.17 0.47
CA LYS A 42 10.82 -10.79 1.48
C LYS A 42 9.44 -10.92 0.85
N GLN A 43 8.53 -11.34 1.72
CA GLN A 43 7.21 -11.73 1.29
C GLN A 43 6.38 -10.47 1.00
N PRO A 44 5.52 -10.52 -0.03
CA PRO A 44 4.60 -9.44 -0.34
C PRO A 44 3.80 -9.10 0.92
N THR A 45 3.72 -7.83 1.27
CA THR A 45 3.21 -7.41 2.58
C THR A 45 2.17 -6.32 2.40
N THR A 46 1.01 -6.48 3.04
CA THR A 46 0.03 -5.40 3.13
C THR A 46 0.02 -4.81 4.54
N ALA A 47 -0.42 -3.56 4.65
CA ALA A 47 -0.80 -2.96 5.91
C ALA A 47 -2.20 -2.34 5.80
N TRP A 48 -2.92 -2.28 6.92
CA TRP A 48 -4.20 -1.59 7.04
C TRP A 48 -4.39 -1.01 8.43
N VAL A 49 -5.34 -0.08 8.54
CA VAL A 49 -5.72 0.58 9.79
C VAL A 49 -7.00 -0.03 10.37
N GLN A 50 -7.05 -0.13 11.69
CA GLN A 50 -8.16 -0.59 12.51
C GLN A 50 -8.34 0.34 13.71
N ASP A 51 -9.52 0.33 14.31
CA ASP A 51 -9.82 1.04 15.56
C ASP A 51 -9.40 2.53 15.55
N LEU A 52 -9.56 3.19 14.40
CA LEU A 52 -9.26 4.62 14.31
C LEU A 52 -10.26 5.40 15.15
N SER A 53 -9.73 6.14 16.13
CA SER A 53 -10.43 7.08 16.98
C SER A 53 -9.67 8.40 17.02
N ASP A 54 -10.18 9.35 17.81
CA ASP A 54 -9.54 10.64 17.99
C ASP A 54 -8.26 10.56 18.85
N GLU A 55 -8.02 9.42 19.50
CA GLU A 55 -6.91 9.20 20.46
C GLU A 55 -5.92 8.11 20.03
N ASN A 56 -6.35 7.20 19.16
CA ASN A 56 -5.52 6.06 18.78
C ASN A 56 -5.94 5.47 17.44
N PHE A 57 -5.04 4.67 16.89
CA PHE A 57 -5.39 3.70 15.86
C PHE A 57 -4.52 2.46 16.03
N THR A 58 -4.99 1.36 15.46
CA THR A 58 -4.23 0.11 15.35
C THR A 58 -3.78 -0.09 13.92
N THR A 59 -2.46 -0.21 13.71
CA THR A 59 -1.90 -0.61 12.43
C THR A 59 -1.69 -2.11 12.40
N CYS A 60 -2.26 -2.77 11.41
CA CYS A 60 -2.08 -4.19 11.19
C CYS A 60 -1.26 -4.45 9.92
N ILE A 61 -0.35 -5.41 9.99
CA ILE A 61 0.53 -5.80 8.91
C ILE A 61 0.44 -7.32 8.72
N GLN A 62 0.38 -7.76 7.47
CA GLN A 62 0.37 -9.18 7.15
C GLN A 62 1.26 -9.49 5.95
N LYS A 63 2.13 -10.48 6.13
CA LYS A 63 2.89 -11.11 5.04
C LYS A 63 1.99 -12.06 4.24
N THR A 64 2.12 -12.02 2.93
CA THR A 64 1.42 -12.89 1.98
C THR A 64 2.40 -13.89 1.40
N ASN A 65 1.97 -15.13 1.26
CA ASN A 65 2.79 -16.20 0.71
C ASN A 65 2.12 -16.79 -0.54
N SER A 66 2.92 -17.17 -1.54
CA SER A 66 2.42 -17.72 -2.81
C SER A 66 1.61 -19.01 -2.66
N ARG A 67 1.72 -19.71 -1.51
CA ARG A 67 0.97 -20.95 -1.19
C ARG A 67 -0.24 -20.73 -0.27
N GLY A 68 -0.54 -19.51 0.14
CA GLY A 68 -1.48 -19.27 1.23
C GLY A 68 -0.95 -19.81 2.57
N LEU A 69 -1.63 -19.44 3.64
CA LEU A 69 -1.28 -19.60 5.05
C LEU A 69 -1.27 -21.07 5.53
N LYS A 70 -0.52 -21.95 4.87
CA LYS A 70 -0.43 -23.38 5.20
C LYS A 70 0.97 -23.73 5.72
N ASN A 71 0.99 -24.22 6.96
CA ASN A 71 2.01 -25.07 7.56
C ASN A 71 3.44 -24.52 7.64
N ARG A 72 3.62 -23.29 8.15
CA ARG A 72 4.91 -22.94 8.78
C ARG A 72 4.69 -22.33 10.15
N ASN A 73 5.48 -22.81 11.11
CA ASN A 73 5.64 -22.17 12.41
C ASN A 73 5.95 -20.69 12.20
N SER A 74 5.19 -19.86 12.90
CA SER A 74 5.18 -18.41 12.87
C SER A 74 6.55 -17.84 13.27
N TYR A 75 7.41 -17.61 12.27
CA TYR A 75 8.60 -16.78 12.48
C TYR A 75 8.15 -15.32 12.56
N PHE A 76 8.11 -14.80 13.78
CA PHE A 76 8.04 -13.36 14.04
C PHE A 76 9.23 -12.69 13.37
N ASP A 77 8.98 -11.90 12.34
CA ASP A 77 10.02 -11.09 11.75
C ASP A 77 10.08 -9.76 12.50
N ARG A 78 10.95 -9.71 13.52
CA ARG A 78 11.17 -8.50 14.35
C ARG A 78 11.62 -7.27 13.54
N ARG A 79 11.91 -7.43 12.24
CA ARG A 79 12.36 -6.37 11.32
C ARG A 79 11.21 -5.78 10.50
N LEU A 80 9.99 -6.29 10.64
CA LEU A 80 8.81 -5.73 9.99
C LEU A 80 8.27 -4.57 10.83
N GLN A 81 8.20 -3.39 10.22
CA GLN A 81 7.67 -2.18 10.80
C GLN A 81 6.61 -1.60 9.86
N ALA A 82 5.76 -0.75 10.40
CA ALA A 82 4.91 0.11 9.59
C ALA A 82 5.17 1.54 10.01
N SER A 83 5.42 2.38 9.01
CA SER A 83 5.48 3.82 9.21
C SER A 83 4.13 4.41 8.85
N TYR A 84 3.69 5.41 9.62
CA TYR A 84 2.41 6.06 9.39
C TYR A 84 2.55 7.58 9.25
N LEU A 85 1.56 8.17 8.57
CA LEU A 85 1.29 9.60 8.55
C LEU A 85 -0.18 9.79 8.89
N ALA A 86 -0.47 10.50 9.98
CA ALA A 86 -1.82 10.82 10.42
C ALA A 86 -2.10 12.32 10.25
N PHE A 87 -3.28 12.67 9.73
CA PHE A 87 -3.64 14.04 9.34
C PHE A 87 -5.15 14.27 9.39
N THR A 88 -5.58 15.50 9.69
CA THR A 88 -6.99 15.90 9.69
C THR A 88 -7.41 16.45 8.32
N ASP A 89 -6.58 17.30 7.74
CA ASP A 89 -6.76 17.95 6.45
C ASP A 89 -5.54 17.73 5.55
N SER A 90 -5.49 18.41 4.41
CA SER A 90 -4.36 18.33 3.49
C SER A 90 -3.04 18.66 4.19
N PRO A 91 -2.09 17.71 4.32
CA PRO A 91 -0.96 17.85 5.24
C PRO A 91 0.12 18.83 4.78
N PHE A 92 0.04 19.31 3.54
CA PHE A 92 0.93 20.35 3.02
C PHE A 92 0.23 21.22 1.98
N GLN A 93 0.69 22.46 1.84
CA GLN A 93 0.09 23.43 0.91
C GLN A 93 0.05 22.88 -0.52
N GLY A 94 -1.08 23.06 -1.20
CA GLY A 94 -1.26 22.60 -2.57
C GLY A 94 -1.58 21.10 -2.71
N SER A 95 -1.50 20.30 -1.64
CA SER A 95 -2.00 18.92 -1.68
C SER A 95 -3.53 18.85 -1.71
N ARG A 96 -4.06 17.68 -2.05
CA ARG A 96 -5.46 17.29 -1.88
C ARG A 96 -5.48 16.00 -1.10
N ALA A 97 -6.26 15.96 -0.03
CA ALA A 97 -6.41 14.76 0.75
C ALA A 97 -7.89 14.43 0.92
N GLY A 98 -8.20 13.17 1.13
CA GLY A 98 -9.57 12.73 1.31
C GLY A 98 -9.66 11.27 1.68
N ASN A 99 -10.90 10.81 1.83
CA ASN A 99 -11.20 9.41 2.07
C ASN A 99 -12.34 8.94 1.17
N ILE A 100 -12.24 7.68 0.74
CA ILE A 100 -13.22 7.04 -0.13
C ILE A 100 -13.70 5.78 0.57
N ARG A 101 -15.00 5.68 0.79
CA ARG A 101 -15.63 4.48 1.36
C ARG A 101 -15.97 3.49 0.25
N PHE A 102 -15.58 2.24 0.43
CA PHE A 102 -15.97 1.09 -0.37
C PHE A 102 -16.89 0.20 0.48
N GLU A 103 -18.03 -0.17 -0.07
CA GLU A 103 -19.05 -0.94 0.64
C GLU A 103 -18.72 -2.43 0.59
N ALA A 104 -19.12 -3.17 1.62
CA ALA A 104 -19.08 -4.63 1.62
C ALA A 104 -19.80 -5.17 0.37
N ALA A 105 -19.11 -5.96 -0.43
CA ALA A 105 -19.63 -6.46 -1.69
C ALA A 105 -19.10 -7.85 -2.04
N LYS A 106 -19.83 -8.52 -2.93
CA LYS A 106 -19.34 -9.73 -3.60
C LYS A 106 -18.30 -9.33 -4.65
N GLY A 107 -17.24 -10.12 -4.76
CA GLY A 107 -16.15 -9.86 -5.71
C GLY A 107 -14.82 -9.60 -5.01
N ASN A 108 -13.75 -9.74 -5.78
CA ASN A 108 -12.37 -9.67 -5.32
C ASN A 108 -11.77 -8.26 -5.39
N SER A 109 -12.42 -7.32 -6.07
CA SER A 109 -11.94 -5.95 -6.25
C SER A 109 -13.10 -4.99 -6.47
N GLN A 110 -12.88 -3.72 -6.14
CA GLN A 110 -13.79 -2.61 -6.38
C GLN A 110 -12.99 -1.37 -6.72
N CYS A 111 -13.51 -0.52 -7.61
CA CYS A 111 -12.85 0.71 -8.01
C CYS A 111 -13.85 1.88 -7.97
N LYS A 112 -13.38 3.05 -7.54
CA LYS A 112 -14.16 4.28 -7.49
C LYS A 112 -13.37 5.43 -8.10
N LYS A 113 -14.04 6.28 -8.87
CA LYS A 113 -13.46 7.52 -9.38
C LYS A 113 -13.26 8.50 -8.23
N VAL A 114 -12.13 9.19 -8.26
CA VAL A 114 -11.75 10.26 -7.34
C VAL A 114 -11.45 11.49 -8.18
N GLU A 115 -12.10 12.59 -7.86
CA GLU A 115 -11.90 13.87 -8.55
C GLU A 115 -11.06 14.80 -7.68
N PHE A 116 -10.10 15.46 -8.31
CA PHE A 116 -9.30 16.51 -7.71
C PHE A 116 -9.92 17.86 -8.08
N SER A 117 -10.52 18.52 -7.10
CA SER A 117 -11.10 19.85 -7.27
C SER A 117 -10.44 20.86 -6.32
N PRO A 118 -9.82 21.94 -6.84
CA PRO A 118 -9.51 22.14 -8.26
C PRO A 118 -8.46 21.13 -8.76
N SER A 119 -8.43 20.91 -10.07
CA SER A 119 -7.47 20.02 -10.73
C SER A 119 -6.03 20.52 -10.53
N PHE A 120 -5.09 19.59 -10.52
CA PHE A 120 -3.66 19.90 -10.50
C PHE A 120 -3.19 20.46 -11.85
N PRO A 121 -2.07 21.21 -11.87
CA PRO A 121 -1.45 21.68 -13.13
C PRO A 121 -0.80 20.55 -13.93
N GLN A 122 -0.41 19.46 -13.26
CA GLN A 122 0.19 18.28 -13.85
C GLN A 122 -0.28 17.02 -13.11
N ARG A 123 0.05 15.83 -13.64
CA ARG A 123 -0.31 14.57 -13.01
C ARG A 123 0.28 14.51 -11.60
N PRO A 124 -0.53 14.37 -10.53
CA PRO A 124 -0.02 14.34 -9.17
C PRO A 124 0.69 13.02 -8.86
N ARG A 125 1.44 13.05 -7.77
CA ARG A 125 1.86 11.89 -6.98
C ARG A 125 0.78 11.61 -5.94
N VAL A 126 0.64 10.34 -5.55
CA VAL A 126 -0.37 9.89 -4.59
C VAL A 126 0.24 8.89 -3.62
N ILE A 127 -0.23 8.93 -2.37
CA ILE A 127 -0.12 7.84 -1.40
C ILE A 127 -1.49 7.58 -0.81
N ASP A 128 -1.74 6.35 -0.41
CA ASP A 128 -3.02 5.91 0.10
C ASP A 128 -2.83 4.74 1.07
N SER A 129 -3.80 4.53 1.95
CA SER A 129 -3.87 3.32 2.76
C SER A 129 -5.30 2.95 3.12
N ALA A 130 -5.54 1.65 3.28
CA ALA A 130 -6.86 1.10 3.57
C ALA A 130 -7.09 0.97 5.08
N GLN A 131 -8.33 1.22 5.48
CA GLN A 131 -8.83 1.10 6.84
C GLN A 131 -10.10 0.25 6.83
N TYR A 132 -10.26 -0.66 7.78
CA TYR A 132 -11.54 -1.31 8.02
C TYR A 132 -12.47 -0.41 8.84
N VAL A 133 -13.72 -0.24 8.38
CA VAL A 133 -14.74 0.49 9.15
C VAL A 133 -15.16 -0.28 10.40
N ALA A 134 -15.36 -1.59 10.25
CA ALA A 134 -15.61 -2.49 11.37
C ALA A 134 -14.65 -3.66 11.27
N ASN A 135 -13.93 -3.93 12.36
CA ASN A 135 -12.89 -4.95 12.37
C ASN A 135 -13.46 -6.35 12.11
N PRO A 136 -13.08 -6.99 10.99
CA PRO A 136 -13.51 -8.36 10.75
C PRO A 136 -12.78 -9.32 11.68
N LYS A 137 -13.48 -10.34 12.20
CA LYS A 137 -12.86 -11.44 12.97
C LYS A 137 -11.74 -12.16 12.20
N THR A 138 -11.83 -12.16 10.87
CA THR A 138 -10.84 -12.71 9.95
C THR A 138 -10.63 -11.72 8.82
N PRO A 139 -9.68 -10.77 8.98
CA PRO A 139 -9.42 -9.77 7.95
C PRO A 139 -8.98 -10.45 6.66
N ASN A 140 -9.54 -9.93 5.57
CA ASN A 140 -9.06 -10.27 4.25
C ASN A 140 -7.82 -9.41 4.00
N LEU A 141 -6.85 -9.92 3.25
CA LEU A 141 -5.74 -9.08 2.83
C LEU A 141 -6.26 -8.05 1.82
N ILE A 142 -6.47 -6.80 2.26
CA ILE A 142 -6.87 -5.69 1.39
C ILE A 142 -5.62 -4.98 0.92
N THR A 143 -5.61 -4.64 -0.36
CA THR A 143 -4.65 -3.71 -0.95
C THR A 143 -5.36 -2.65 -1.76
N SER A 144 -4.69 -1.53 -1.98
CA SER A 144 -5.19 -0.42 -2.77
C SER A 144 -4.15 0.00 -3.82
N TRP A 145 -4.65 0.49 -4.96
CA TRP A 145 -3.83 1.01 -6.03
C TRP A 145 -4.61 2.02 -6.86
N TRP A 146 -3.87 2.87 -7.58
CA TRP A 146 -4.45 3.85 -8.49
C TRP A 146 -4.38 3.41 -9.93
N GLN A 147 -5.39 3.78 -10.70
CA GLN A 147 -5.46 3.64 -12.15
C GLN A 147 -5.79 5.00 -12.77
N GLU A 148 -5.35 5.20 -14.01
CA GLU A 148 -5.75 6.36 -14.82
C GLU A 148 -5.55 7.71 -14.09
N LEU A 149 -4.44 7.85 -13.36
CA LEU A 149 -4.19 9.08 -12.62
C LEU A 149 -3.89 10.23 -13.61
N THR A 150 -4.69 11.26 -13.54
CA THR A 150 -4.65 12.49 -14.34
C THR A 150 -4.61 13.71 -13.41
N PRO A 151 -4.37 14.92 -13.93
CA PRO A 151 -4.42 16.12 -13.09
C PRO A 151 -5.79 16.39 -12.45
N SER A 152 -6.89 15.93 -13.07
CA SER A 152 -8.26 16.14 -12.57
C SER A 152 -8.78 15.03 -11.68
N GLY A 153 -8.05 13.91 -11.54
CA GLY A 153 -8.53 12.77 -10.77
C GLY A 153 -7.88 11.46 -11.16
N GLY A 154 -8.43 10.36 -10.66
CA GLY A 154 -8.05 9.01 -11.04
C GLY A 154 -9.07 8.00 -10.56
N THR A 155 -8.80 6.72 -10.79
CA THR A 155 -9.61 5.62 -10.28
C THR A 155 -8.84 4.94 -9.16
N LEU A 156 -9.37 5.01 -7.95
CA LEU A 156 -8.82 4.32 -6.79
C LEU A 156 -9.49 2.97 -6.64
N CYS A 157 -8.68 1.92 -6.61
CA CYS A 157 -9.14 0.55 -6.50
C CYS A 157 -8.73 -0.06 -5.16
N ILE A 158 -9.57 -0.95 -4.66
CA ILE A 158 -9.24 -1.89 -3.60
C ILE A 158 -9.39 -3.32 -4.13
N GLY A 159 -8.64 -4.24 -3.53
CA GLY A 159 -8.67 -5.63 -3.93
C GLY A 159 -8.21 -6.57 -2.83
N LEU A 160 -8.59 -7.83 -3.00
CA LEU A 160 -8.30 -8.90 -2.07
C LEU A 160 -7.31 -9.87 -2.71
N GLU A 161 -6.33 -10.36 -1.93
CA GLU A 161 -5.35 -11.37 -2.39
C GLU A 161 -6.00 -12.60 -3.03
N LYS A 162 -7.18 -12.97 -2.53
CA LYS A 162 -7.93 -14.16 -2.95
C LYS A 162 -9.34 -13.77 -3.33
N LYS A 163 -9.91 -14.52 -4.25
CA LYS A 163 -11.32 -14.41 -4.63
C LYS A 163 -12.21 -14.79 -3.44
N GLN A 164 -12.65 -13.77 -2.73
CA GLN A 164 -13.56 -13.84 -1.60
C GLN A 164 -14.36 -12.55 -1.56
N ASN A 165 -15.38 -12.46 -0.71
CA ASN A 165 -16.18 -11.25 -0.58
C ASN A 165 -15.51 -10.27 0.37
N LEU A 166 -15.65 -8.97 0.10
CA LEU A 166 -15.35 -7.94 1.09
C LEU A 166 -16.44 -7.99 2.17
N LYS A 167 -16.04 -8.36 3.40
CA LYS A 167 -16.99 -8.67 4.48
C LYS A 167 -17.52 -7.45 5.23
N THR A 168 -16.84 -6.31 5.10
CA THR A 168 -17.09 -5.08 5.84
C THR A 168 -16.57 -3.91 5.02
N ASP A 169 -17.11 -2.73 5.27
CA ASP A 169 -16.74 -1.53 4.55
C ASP A 169 -15.28 -1.17 4.81
N VAL A 170 -14.67 -0.56 3.79
CA VAL A 170 -13.27 -0.13 3.79
C VAL A 170 -13.24 1.34 3.47
N ILE A 171 -12.49 2.10 4.24
CA ILE A 171 -12.17 3.48 3.91
C ILE A 171 -10.74 3.50 3.39
N VAL A 172 -10.50 4.13 2.23
CA VAL A 172 -9.14 4.41 1.78
C VAL A 172 -8.90 5.90 1.92
N SER A 173 -7.96 6.27 2.80
CA SER A 173 -7.47 7.63 2.91
C SER A 173 -6.36 7.84 1.89
N TYR A 174 -6.30 9.03 1.28
CA TYR A 174 -5.27 9.37 0.31
C TYR A 174 -4.78 10.81 0.48
N ILE A 175 -3.57 11.04 -0.03
CA ILE A 175 -2.99 12.37 -0.24
C ILE A 175 -2.46 12.40 -1.69
N ALA A 176 -2.78 13.47 -2.42
CA ALA A 176 -2.36 13.73 -3.78
C ALA A 176 -1.64 15.10 -3.86
N TRP A 177 -0.56 15.20 -4.62
CA TRP A 177 0.20 16.44 -4.72
C TRP A 177 1.06 16.56 -5.98
N VAL A 178 1.45 17.79 -6.29
CA VAL A 178 2.46 18.09 -7.33
C VAL A 178 3.77 18.58 -6.72
N GLU A 179 3.70 19.22 -5.55
CA GLU A 179 4.84 19.77 -4.82
C GLU A 179 4.78 19.33 -3.36
N VAL A 180 5.95 19.19 -2.73
CA VAL A 180 6.10 18.87 -1.30
C VAL A 180 6.87 19.97 -0.58
N PRO A 181 6.74 20.08 0.75
CA PRO A 181 7.58 20.98 1.53
C PRO A 181 9.07 20.70 1.33
N LYS A 182 9.91 21.73 1.50
CA LYS A 182 11.37 21.67 1.26
C LYS A 182 12.10 20.54 2.00
N ASN A 183 11.56 20.08 3.13
CA ASN A 183 12.12 19.02 3.97
C ASN A 183 11.58 17.61 3.65
N VAL A 184 10.77 17.47 2.60
CA VAL A 184 10.23 16.21 2.11
C VAL A 184 10.81 15.95 0.73
N MET A 185 11.30 14.74 0.49
CA MET A 185 11.62 14.27 -0.85
C MET A 185 10.49 13.41 -1.37
N ASP A 186 10.26 13.48 -2.68
CA ASP A 186 9.24 12.68 -3.33
C ASP A 186 9.70 12.27 -4.74
N GLY A 187 9.03 11.25 -5.29
CA GLY A 187 9.47 10.68 -6.55
C GLY A 187 8.51 9.64 -7.08
N THR A 188 8.84 9.09 -8.24
CA THR A 188 8.16 7.92 -8.81
C THR A 188 9.19 7.04 -9.47
N THR A 189 9.17 5.75 -9.17
CA THR A 189 9.96 4.75 -9.88
C THR A 189 9.03 3.86 -10.70
N THR A 190 9.49 3.48 -11.89
CA THR A 190 8.74 2.57 -12.77
C THR A 190 9.32 1.18 -12.63
N ILE A 191 8.46 0.22 -12.30
CA ILE A 191 8.79 -1.19 -12.26
C ILE A 191 8.11 -1.87 -13.46
N GLU A 192 8.89 -2.56 -14.28
CA GLU A 192 8.34 -3.30 -15.43
C GLU A 192 7.34 -4.37 -14.98
N GLY A 193 6.20 -4.42 -15.68
CA GLY A 193 5.14 -5.39 -15.42
C GLY A 193 5.54 -6.84 -15.73
N TRP A 194 4.63 -7.77 -15.43
CA TRP A 194 4.91 -9.20 -15.53
C TRP A 194 4.66 -9.78 -16.93
N LYS A 195 5.61 -10.58 -17.43
CA LYS A 195 5.35 -11.57 -18.48
C LYS A 195 4.91 -12.87 -17.78
N TRP A 196 3.64 -13.26 -17.89
CA TRP A 196 2.97 -14.35 -17.17
C TRP A 196 3.49 -15.79 -17.42
N ARG A 197 4.78 -15.98 -17.74
CA ARG A 197 5.35 -17.29 -18.09
C ARG A 197 5.95 -18.08 -16.92
N SER A 198 5.96 -17.54 -15.69
CA SER A 198 6.33 -18.34 -14.51
C SER A 198 5.69 -17.85 -13.22
N GLU A 199 5.19 -18.78 -12.39
CA GLU A 199 4.70 -18.50 -11.04
C GLU A 199 5.79 -17.96 -10.09
N SER A 200 7.05 -18.09 -10.47
CA SER A 200 8.21 -17.76 -9.66
C SER A 200 8.60 -16.28 -9.67
N GLN A 201 7.85 -15.38 -10.34
CA GLN A 201 8.21 -13.95 -10.42
C GLN A 201 7.05 -12.98 -10.11
N ARG A 202 6.14 -13.30 -9.18
CA ARG A 202 4.99 -12.40 -8.86
C ARG A 202 5.37 -11.08 -8.18
N SER A 203 6.55 -10.98 -7.58
CA SER A 203 7.06 -9.75 -6.99
C SER A 203 8.22 -9.19 -7.81
N ARG A 204 8.27 -7.86 -7.96
CA ARG A 204 9.39 -7.12 -8.55
C ARG A 204 9.80 -6.01 -7.60
N CYS A 205 11.09 -5.71 -7.55
CA CYS A 205 11.61 -4.65 -6.71
C CYS A 205 12.56 -3.75 -7.50
N ALA A 206 12.62 -2.48 -7.14
CA ALA A 206 13.59 -1.52 -7.62
C ALA A 206 14.32 -0.89 -6.45
N VAL A 207 15.64 -0.72 -6.60
CA VAL A 207 16.43 0.13 -5.70
C VAL A 207 16.28 1.56 -6.17
N VAL A 208 15.92 2.45 -5.24
CA VAL A 208 15.71 3.88 -5.48
C VAL A 208 16.76 4.65 -4.69
N PRO A 209 17.74 5.28 -5.35
CA PRO A 209 18.67 6.17 -4.67
C PRO A 209 17.95 7.45 -4.23
N PHE A 210 18.38 8.03 -3.11
CA PHE A 210 18.00 9.38 -2.75
C PHE A 210 18.78 10.40 -3.56
N GLU A 211 18.17 11.55 -3.84
CA GLU A 211 18.85 12.66 -4.52
C GLU A 211 19.99 13.24 -3.68
N SER A 212 19.89 13.10 -2.35
CA SER A 212 20.96 13.46 -1.42
C SER A 212 21.01 12.51 -0.23
N TYR A 213 22.18 12.45 0.40
CA TYR A 213 22.43 11.61 1.56
C TYR A 213 21.70 12.14 2.79
N TRP A 214 21.01 11.26 3.51
CA TRP A 214 20.37 11.58 4.78
C TRP A 214 21.29 11.30 5.95
N ILE A 215 21.29 12.13 6.98
CA ILE A 215 22.08 11.86 8.21
C ILE A 215 21.56 10.60 8.93
N TYR A 216 20.25 10.35 8.85
CA TYR A 216 19.60 9.14 9.35
C TYR A 216 18.65 8.57 8.28
N PRO A 217 18.48 7.25 8.17
CA PRO A 217 17.54 6.66 7.23
C PRO A 217 16.13 7.29 7.36
N PRO A 218 15.55 7.85 6.28
CA PRO A 218 14.28 8.56 6.37
C PRO A 218 13.09 7.60 6.51
N ILE A 219 11.93 8.15 6.86
CA ILE A 219 10.67 7.41 6.78
C ILE A 219 10.14 7.49 5.34
N ILE A 220 9.79 6.33 4.77
CA ILE A 220 9.24 6.24 3.41
C ILE A 220 7.74 5.92 3.46
N GLN A 221 6.94 6.72 2.75
CA GLN A 221 5.55 6.40 2.42
C GLN A 221 5.46 6.13 0.92
N ALA A 222 4.76 5.07 0.53
CA ALA A 222 4.64 4.70 -0.88
C ALA A 222 3.28 4.05 -1.16
N SER A 223 2.72 4.38 -2.31
CA SER A 223 1.65 3.61 -2.92
C SER A 223 2.02 3.18 -4.33
N VAL A 224 1.13 2.42 -4.97
CA VAL A 224 1.35 1.91 -6.32
C VAL A 224 0.24 2.40 -7.24
N ARG A 225 0.64 2.80 -8.44
CA ARG A 225 -0.27 3.12 -9.54
C ARG A 225 0.04 2.27 -10.75
N GLU A 226 -0.99 1.86 -11.44
CA GLU A 226 -0.90 1.18 -12.72
C GLU A 226 -0.87 2.21 -13.85
N ASN A 227 0.09 2.07 -14.76
CA ASN A 227 0.20 2.88 -15.96
C ASN A 227 -0.32 2.10 -17.18
N LYS A 228 -1.54 1.52 -17.07
CA LYS A 228 -2.24 0.86 -18.17
C LYS A 228 -3.45 1.70 -18.61
N PRO A 229 -3.80 1.71 -19.90
CA PRO A 229 -5.05 2.31 -20.39
C PRO A 229 -6.28 1.50 -19.94
N ALA A 230 -7.41 2.20 -19.76
CA ALA A 230 -8.69 1.71 -19.24
C ALA A 230 -9.24 0.40 -19.87
N SER A 231 -8.82 0.09 -21.10
CA SER A 231 -9.34 -1.01 -21.91
C SER A 231 -8.67 -2.37 -21.65
N SER A 232 -7.70 -2.47 -20.73
CA SER A 232 -7.16 -3.77 -20.35
C SER A 232 -8.06 -4.42 -19.29
N ASP A 233 -8.98 -5.28 -19.75
CA ASP A 233 -9.86 -6.05 -18.88
C ASP A 233 -9.05 -6.80 -17.82
N GLN A 234 -9.34 -6.50 -16.56
CA GLN A 234 -8.76 -7.08 -15.32
C GLN A 234 -7.36 -6.59 -14.95
N SER A 235 -7.33 -5.45 -14.27
CA SER A 235 -6.22 -5.17 -13.34
C SER A 235 -6.36 -6.06 -12.12
N SER A 236 -5.31 -6.83 -11.85
CA SER A 236 -5.26 -7.65 -10.65
C SER A 236 -4.84 -6.80 -9.45
N PRO A 237 -5.30 -7.13 -8.23
CA PRO A 237 -4.94 -6.35 -7.05
C PRO A 237 -3.42 -6.21 -6.88
N LEU A 238 -2.95 -4.98 -6.69
CA LEU A 238 -1.54 -4.66 -6.49
C LEU A 238 -1.25 -4.38 -5.02
N THR A 239 -0.06 -4.75 -4.57
CA THR A 239 0.48 -4.40 -3.25
C THR A 239 1.87 -3.81 -3.38
N THR A 240 2.25 -2.93 -2.45
CA THR A 240 3.58 -2.33 -2.39
C THR A 240 4.12 -2.34 -0.97
N TRP A 241 5.44 -2.51 -0.83
CA TRP A 241 6.14 -2.43 0.45
C TRP A 241 7.57 -1.93 0.25
N ILE A 242 8.17 -1.47 1.35
CA ILE A 242 9.54 -0.94 1.39
C ILE A 242 10.47 -1.95 2.05
N GLU A 243 11.72 -2.02 1.59
CA GLU A 243 12.79 -2.80 2.19
C GLU A 243 14.09 -2.00 2.24
N GLY A 244 14.88 -2.22 3.29
CA GLY A 244 16.27 -1.77 3.35
C GLY A 244 16.41 -0.28 3.13
N VAL A 245 15.71 0.51 3.95
CA VAL A 245 15.90 1.96 3.97
C VAL A 245 17.23 2.25 4.63
N ASP A 246 18.12 2.84 3.85
CA ASP A 246 19.45 3.27 4.26
C ASP A 246 19.51 4.81 4.20
N ASN A 247 20.69 5.39 4.32
CA ASN A 247 20.92 6.82 4.25
C ASN A 247 20.98 7.36 2.80
N ASP A 248 21.27 6.49 1.82
CA ASP A 248 21.48 6.86 0.40
C ASP A 248 20.48 6.22 -0.58
N LYS A 249 19.71 5.22 -0.13
CA LYS A 249 18.74 4.51 -0.95
C LYS A 249 17.71 3.76 -0.12
N PHE A 250 16.70 3.27 -0.81
CA PHE A 250 15.79 2.24 -0.31
C PHE A 250 15.42 1.29 -1.45
N LYS A 251 14.75 0.18 -1.13
CA LYS A 251 14.17 -0.70 -2.13
C LYS A 251 12.65 -0.66 -2.00
N VAL A 252 11.96 -0.47 -3.11
CA VAL A 252 10.50 -0.58 -3.19
C VAL A 252 10.14 -1.81 -4.00
N CYS A 253 9.17 -2.57 -3.49
CA CYS A 253 8.72 -3.81 -4.10
C CYS A 253 7.23 -3.74 -4.38
N VAL A 254 6.81 -4.29 -5.51
CA VAL A 254 5.41 -4.39 -5.93
C VAL A 254 5.11 -5.84 -6.28
N GLN A 255 3.90 -6.28 -5.96
CA GLN A 255 3.35 -7.55 -6.43
C GLN A 255 1.93 -7.39 -6.95
N GLU A 256 1.66 -8.05 -8.08
CA GLU A 256 0.33 -8.32 -8.59
C GLU A 256 -0.18 -9.66 -8.05
N PHE A 257 -1.35 -9.64 -7.38
CA PHE A 257 -2.02 -10.85 -6.93
C PHE A 257 -2.81 -11.45 -8.08
N ALA A 258 -2.30 -12.54 -8.65
CA ALA A 258 -2.96 -13.26 -9.73
C ALA A 258 -4.44 -13.53 -9.40
N ASP A 259 -5.35 -13.07 -10.25
CA ASP A 259 -6.70 -13.59 -10.25
C ASP A 259 -6.62 -15.08 -10.64
N ARG A 260 -6.95 -15.98 -9.71
CA ARG A 260 -6.97 -17.43 -9.99
C ARG A 260 -8.03 -17.84 -11.03
N SER A 261 -8.68 -16.88 -11.68
CA SER A 261 -9.74 -17.10 -12.65
C SER A 261 -9.24 -17.31 -14.09
N SER A 262 -7.94 -17.21 -14.38
CA SER A 262 -7.42 -17.70 -15.67
C SER A 262 -7.27 -19.23 -15.67
N ASN A 263 -8.38 -19.95 -15.49
CA ASN A 263 -8.59 -21.17 -16.28
C ASN A 263 -8.75 -20.70 -17.73
N ARG A 264 -7.61 -20.41 -18.37
CA ARG A 264 -7.54 -20.43 -19.83
C ARG A 264 -7.74 -21.88 -20.21
N GLY A 265 -8.72 -22.12 -21.08
CA GLY A 265 -9.23 -23.43 -21.43
C GLY A 265 -8.14 -24.49 -21.62
N GLN A 266 -8.37 -25.63 -20.98
CA GLN A 266 -8.24 -26.91 -21.65
C GLN A 266 -9.64 -27.45 -21.85
#